data_AF-A0A353F8R1-F1
#
_entry.id   AF-A0A353F8R1-F1
#
_cell.length_a   1.000
_cell.length_b   1.000
_cell.length_c   1.000
_cell.angle_alpha   90.00
_cell.angle_beta   90.00
_cell.angle_gamma   90.00
#
_symmetry.space_group_name_H-M   'P 1'
#
loop_
_entity.id
_entity.type
_entity.pdbx_description
1 polymer ?
#
loop_
_entity_poly.entity_id
_entity_poly.type
_entity_poly.pdbx_seq_one_letter_code
_entity_poly.pdbx_strand_id
1 'polypeptide(L)'
;MHKFNIIRKQFLLATSIVLSIAYSASAQTDTTVYHLTIDQETVNKAGKDVTGMTINGNIPGPTLTFSEGDYAVIYVENKMDVETSVHWHGLLLPNFYDGVPYLTTPPIRPGETLKYEYPLIQSGTYWYHSHTMLQEQSGVYGSIVIHPKEQTLDYDHEQVLVISDWTNQKPMNVLRNLKRGNEWYGIKKGTSTPLSMVIARGGFGAQLNF
;
A
#
# COMPACT_ATOMS: atom_id res chain seq x y z
N MET A 1 -25.02 18.57 -93.03
CA MET A 1 -23.90 17.81 -92.42
C MET A 1 -22.91 18.79 -91.82
N HIS A 2 -22.98 19.08 -90.52
CA HIS A 2 -21.94 19.82 -89.79
C HIS A 2 -21.85 19.25 -88.37
N LYS A 3 -20.67 18.72 -88.04
CA LYS A 3 -20.34 18.05 -86.78
C LYS A 3 -20.04 19.10 -85.71
N PHE A 4 -20.70 19.04 -84.56
CA PHE A 4 -20.25 19.73 -83.34
C PHE A 4 -19.22 18.87 -82.63
N ASN A 5 -18.02 19.42 -82.39
CA ASN A 5 -16.96 18.79 -81.61
C ASN A 5 -16.71 19.61 -80.35
N ILE A 6 -16.76 18.94 -79.20
CA ILE A 6 -16.74 19.47 -77.84
C ILE A 6 -15.30 19.85 -77.45
N ILE A 7 -15.09 21.09 -77.02
CA ILE A 7 -13.82 21.52 -76.39
C ILE A 7 -13.97 21.39 -74.87
N ARG A 8 -13.22 20.45 -74.29
CA ARG A 8 -12.90 20.35 -72.85
C ARG A 8 -11.71 21.26 -72.53
N LYS A 9 -11.71 21.88 -71.35
CA LYS A 9 -10.58 22.37 -70.51
C LYS A 9 -11.19 23.30 -69.43
N GLN A 10 -10.93 23.28 -68.13
CA GLN A 10 -9.98 22.63 -67.22
C GLN A 10 -10.65 22.61 -65.83
N PHE A 11 -10.51 21.53 -65.06
CA PHE A 11 -10.72 21.57 -63.61
C PHE A 11 -9.37 21.30 -62.95
N LEU A 12 -8.86 22.28 -62.20
CA LEU A 12 -7.73 22.16 -61.30
C LEU A 12 -8.16 21.30 -60.10
N LEU A 13 -7.57 20.12 -59.95
CA LEU A 13 -7.75 19.30 -58.75
C LEU A 13 -6.67 19.70 -57.75
N ALA A 14 -7.05 20.46 -56.71
CA ALA A 14 -6.19 20.70 -55.56
C ALA A 14 -6.05 19.41 -54.76
N THR A 15 -4.84 18.87 -54.68
CA THR A 15 -4.54 17.67 -53.88
C THR A 15 -4.09 18.11 -52.49
N SER A 16 -5.00 18.09 -51.52
CA SER A 16 -4.66 18.27 -50.11
C SER A 16 -4.10 16.96 -49.57
N ILE A 17 -2.79 16.93 -49.30
CA ILE A 17 -2.14 15.83 -48.58
C ILE A 17 -2.44 16.04 -47.09
N VAL A 18 -3.30 15.20 -46.51
CA VAL A 18 -3.46 15.11 -45.06
C VAL A 18 -2.35 14.21 -44.53
N LEU A 19 -1.39 14.82 -43.82
CA LEU A 19 -0.34 14.09 -43.12
C LEU A 19 -0.89 13.58 -41.79
N SER A 20 -1.33 12.32 -41.77
CA SER A 20 -1.75 11.63 -40.56
C SER A 20 -0.52 11.32 -39.71
N ILE A 21 -0.26 12.12 -38.69
CA ILE A 21 0.68 11.74 -37.63
C ILE A 21 0.01 10.63 -36.82
N ALA A 22 0.40 9.39 -37.07
CA ALA A 22 0.05 8.28 -36.21
C ALA A 22 0.77 8.49 -34.88
N TYR A 23 0.05 9.01 -33.88
CA TYR A 23 0.45 8.80 -32.50
C TYR A 23 0.41 7.30 -32.27
N SER A 24 1.59 6.68 -32.22
CA SER A 24 1.70 5.34 -31.68
C SER A 24 1.36 5.46 -30.20
N ALA A 25 0.09 5.21 -29.85
CA ALA A 25 -0.24 4.85 -28.49
C ALA A 25 0.63 3.63 -28.19
N SER A 26 1.66 3.82 -27.36
CA SER A 26 2.34 2.69 -26.74
C SER A 26 1.23 1.79 -26.21
N ALA A 27 1.10 0.58 -26.75
CA ALA A 27 0.19 -0.41 -26.22
C ALA A 27 0.46 -0.49 -24.72
N GLN A 28 -0.58 -0.23 -23.92
CA GLN A 28 -0.48 -0.32 -22.48
C GLN A 28 -0.06 -1.75 -22.14
N THR A 29 1.17 -1.88 -21.67
CA THR A 29 1.76 -3.16 -21.31
C THR A 29 1.09 -3.65 -20.03
N ASP A 30 0.66 -4.91 -20.08
CA ASP A 30 -0.10 -5.72 -19.13
C ASP A 30 -0.82 -5.04 -17.95
N THR A 31 -2.15 -5.25 -17.90
CA THR A 31 -2.95 -4.95 -16.71
C THR A 31 -2.83 -6.11 -15.72
N THR A 32 -2.25 -5.85 -14.56
CA THR A 32 -2.11 -6.83 -13.47
C THR A 32 -3.19 -6.58 -12.42
N VAL A 33 -4.01 -7.60 -12.14
CA VAL A 33 -5.18 -7.49 -11.26
C VAL A 33 -4.97 -8.26 -9.96
N TYR A 34 -5.23 -7.61 -8.82
CA TYR A 34 -5.24 -8.24 -7.50
C TYR A 34 -6.56 -8.01 -6.76
N HIS A 35 -6.94 -8.99 -5.95
CA HIS A 35 -8.04 -8.90 -4.99
C HIS A 35 -7.49 -9.10 -3.57
N LEU A 36 -7.65 -8.10 -2.74
CA LEU A 36 -7.23 -8.09 -1.34
C LEU A 36 -8.49 -7.99 -0.47
N THR A 37 -8.70 -8.99 0.36
CA THR A 37 -9.74 -8.99 1.38
C THR A 37 -9.07 -8.74 2.73
N ILE A 38 -9.47 -7.65 3.39
CA ILE A 38 -9.05 -7.33 4.76
C ILE A 38 -10.11 -7.85 5.71
N ASP A 39 -9.71 -8.67 6.66
CA ASP A 39 -10.60 -9.31 7.64
C ASP A 39 -9.98 -9.35 9.04
N GLN A 40 -10.79 -9.70 10.05
CA GLN A 40 -10.32 -9.97 11.41
C GLN A 40 -10.32 -11.47 11.69
N GLU A 41 -9.14 -12.00 12.03
CA GLU A 41 -8.98 -13.43 12.31
C GLU A 41 -8.21 -13.68 13.61
N THR A 42 -8.29 -14.91 14.12
CA THR A 42 -7.44 -15.33 15.24
C THR A 42 -6.05 -15.64 14.71
N VAL A 43 -5.04 -14.93 15.22
CA VAL A 43 -3.64 -15.10 14.84
C VAL A 43 -2.78 -15.40 16.06
N ASN A 44 -1.70 -16.16 15.84
CA ASN A 44 -0.71 -16.48 16.87
C ASN A 44 0.70 -16.19 16.35
N LYS A 45 1.16 -14.95 16.58
CA LYS A 45 2.49 -14.48 16.15
C LYS A 45 3.50 -14.39 17.29
N ALA A 46 3.03 -14.45 18.55
CA ALA A 46 3.87 -14.40 19.74
C ALA A 46 3.33 -15.32 20.85
N GLY A 47 3.06 -16.58 20.53
CA GLY A 47 2.73 -17.66 21.48
C GLY A 47 1.36 -17.53 22.16
N LYS A 48 0.48 -16.66 21.65
CA LYS A 48 -0.87 -16.46 22.19
C LYS A 48 -1.83 -16.12 21.05
N ASP A 49 -3.01 -16.72 21.11
CA ASP A 49 -4.12 -16.41 20.21
C ASP A 49 -4.69 -15.03 20.55
N VAL A 50 -4.70 -14.15 19.54
CA VAL A 50 -5.26 -12.80 19.61
C VAL A 50 -5.98 -12.49 18.31
N THR A 51 -6.93 -11.54 18.34
CA THR A 51 -7.50 -10.99 17.11
C THR A 51 -6.45 -10.15 16.38
N GLY A 52 -6.13 -10.52 15.15
CA GLY A 52 -5.32 -9.75 14.21
C GLY A 52 -6.15 -9.34 12.99
N MET A 53 -5.62 -8.42 12.20
CA MET A 53 -6.21 -8.02 10.93
C MET A 53 -5.37 -8.62 9.80
N THR A 54 -5.99 -9.48 9.00
CA THR A 54 -5.32 -10.24 7.93
C THR A 54 -5.59 -9.61 6.57
N ILE A 55 -4.70 -9.86 5.62
CA ILE A 55 -4.95 -9.60 4.20
C ILE A 55 -4.89 -10.94 3.49
N ASN A 56 -6.02 -11.37 2.93
CA ASN A 56 -6.19 -12.72 2.35
C ASN A 56 -5.77 -13.83 3.34
N GLY A 57 -6.19 -13.73 4.61
CA GLY A 57 -5.90 -14.72 5.64
C GLY A 57 -4.47 -14.73 6.20
N ASN A 58 -3.62 -13.78 5.78
CA ASN A 58 -2.21 -13.77 6.16
C ASN A 58 -1.76 -12.45 6.79
N ILE A 59 -0.72 -12.56 7.63
CA ILE A 59 0.09 -11.45 8.14
C ILE A 59 1.56 -11.90 8.04
N PRO A 60 2.41 -11.24 7.24
CA PRO A 60 2.08 -10.16 6.29
C PRO A 60 1.07 -10.61 5.22
N GLY A 61 0.43 -9.66 4.56
CA GLY A 61 -0.35 -9.91 3.35
C GLY A 61 0.49 -10.43 2.18
N PRO A 62 -0.15 -10.83 1.07
CA PRO A 62 0.56 -11.31 -0.11
C PRO A 62 1.57 -10.29 -0.66
N THR A 63 2.67 -10.75 -1.24
CA THR A 63 3.53 -9.87 -2.04
C THR A 63 2.83 -9.61 -3.37
N LEU A 64 2.65 -8.33 -3.72
CA LEU A 64 2.13 -7.92 -5.02
C LEU A 64 3.29 -7.73 -5.98
N THR A 65 3.34 -8.56 -7.02
CA THR A 65 4.39 -8.49 -8.04
C THR A 65 3.83 -7.88 -9.32
N PHE A 66 4.60 -6.97 -9.90
CA PHE A 66 4.32 -6.24 -11.14
C PHE A 66 5.59 -6.08 -11.97
N SER A 67 5.44 -5.58 -13.20
CA SER A 67 6.54 -5.06 -14.02
C SER A 67 6.39 -3.55 -14.24
N GLU A 68 7.51 -2.85 -14.41
CA GLU A 68 7.52 -1.44 -14.77
C GLU A 68 6.85 -1.25 -16.14
N GLY A 69 5.86 -0.35 -16.19
CA GLY A 69 5.00 -0.14 -17.34
C GLY A 69 3.65 -0.85 -17.26
N ASP A 70 3.44 -1.72 -16.26
CA ASP A 70 2.13 -2.36 -16.01
C ASP A 70 1.05 -1.33 -15.64
N TYR A 71 -0.20 -1.72 -15.82
CA TYR A 71 -1.34 -1.06 -15.18
C TYR A 71 -1.84 -1.86 -13.99
N ALA A 72 -1.65 -1.34 -12.78
CA ALA A 72 -2.13 -2.00 -11.57
C ALA A 72 -3.64 -1.79 -11.44
N VAL A 73 -4.40 -2.86 -11.18
CA VAL A 73 -5.80 -2.80 -10.76
C VAL A 73 -5.95 -3.64 -9.49
N ILE A 74 -6.23 -2.98 -8.36
CA ILE A 74 -6.29 -3.66 -7.07
C ILE A 74 -7.64 -3.39 -6.43
N TYR A 75 -8.41 -4.45 -6.18
CA TYR A 75 -9.66 -4.39 -5.44
C TYR A 75 -9.37 -4.69 -3.98
N VAL A 76 -9.70 -3.74 -3.10
CA VAL A 76 -9.58 -3.91 -1.65
C VAL A 76 -10.97 -3.99 -1.04
N GLU A 77 -11.34 -5.18 -0.58
CA GLU A 77 -12.60 -5.47 0.11
C GLU A 77 -12.39 -5.41 1.63
N ASN A 78 -13.27 -4.72 2.33
CA ASN A 78 -13.27 -4.67 3.79
C ASN A 78 -14.37 -5.57 4.37
N LYS A 79 -13.98 -6.71 4.96
CA LYS A 79 -14.90 -7.63 5.66
C LYS A 79 -15.01 -7.36 7.16
N MET A 80 -14.24 -6.41 7.69
CA MET A 80 -14.28 -6.04 9.10
C MET A 80 -15.52 -5.20 9.43
N ASP A 81 -15.78 -5.03 10.73
CA ASP A 81 -16.82 -4.16 11.29
C ASP A 81 -16.39 -2.69 11.47
N VAL A 82 -15.15 -2.38 11.11
CA VAL A 82 -14.55 -1.04 11.15
C VAL A 82 -14.08 -0.61 9.77
N GLU A 83 -14.01 0.70 9.52
CA GLU A 83 -13.44 1.22 8.28
C GLU A 83 -11.96 0.85 8.11
N THR A 84 -11.46 0.82 6.88
CA THR A 84 -10.05 0.59 6.58
C THR A 84 -9.58 1.47 5.41
N SER A 85 -8.29 1.40 5.12
CA SER A 85 -7.65 2.05 3.98
C SER A 85 -6.40 1.24 3.62
N VAL A 86 -5.87 1.45 2.42
CA VAL A 86 -4.57 0.90 2.01
C VAL A 86 -3.80 2.01 1.30
N HIS A 87 -2.66 2.37 1.87
CA HIS A 87 -1.67 3.27 1.28
C HIS A 87 -0.56 2.45 0.60
N TRP A 88 -0.13 2.90 -0.58
CA TRP A 88 0.87 2.24 -1.42
C TRP A 88 2.23 2.94 -1.25
N HIS A 89 2.94 2.58 -0.20
CA HIS A 89 4.09 3.32 0.29
C HIS A 89 5.21 3.43 -0.74
N GLY A 90 5.50 4.66 -1.14
CA GLY A 90 6.58 4.98 -2.09
C GLY A 90 6.19 4.86 -3.56
N LEU A 91 4.94 4.51 -3.89
CA LEU A 91 4.48 4.49 -5.28
C LEU A 91 4.14 5.90 -5.79
N LEU A 92 4.60 6.22 -7.00
CA LEU A 92 4.18 7.41 -7.73
C LEU A 92 2.87 7.13 -8.46
N LEU A 93 1.77 7.63 -7.89
CA LEU A 93 0.41 7.41 -8.39
C LEU A 93 -0.42 8.71 -8.33
N PRO A 94 -1.57 8.78 -9.03
CA PRO A 94 -2.49 9.90 -8.88
C PRO A 94 -2.99 10.02 -7.43
N ASN A 95 -3.03 11.25 -6.90
CA ASN A 95 -3.34 11.53 -5.49
C ASN A 95 -4.60 10.81 -4.98
N PHE A 96 -5.64 10.65 -5.80
CA PHE A 96 -6.87 9.96 -5.38
C PHE A 96 -6.65 8.49 -4.97
N TYR A 97 -5.62 7.82 -5.48
CA TYR A 97 -5.30 6.42 -5.19
C TYR A 97 -4.27 6.24 -4.05
N ASP A 98 -3.84 7.33 -3.41
CA ASP A 98 -2.81 7.32 -2.38
C ASP A 98 -3.22 6.61 -1.09
N GLY A 99 -4.53 6.52 -0.81
CA GLY A 99 -5.04 5.66 0.26
C GLY A 99 -4.96 6.25 1.66
N VAL A 100 -4.82 7.57 1.80
CA VAL A 100 -4.86 8.26 3.09
C VAL A 100 -6.31 8.70 3.35
N PRO A 101 -7.03 8.05 4.28
CA PRO A 101 -8.43 8.31 4.53
C PRO A 101 -8.63 9.76 5.00
N TYR A 102 -9.69 10.40 4.52
CA TYR A 102 -10.06 11.79 4.87
C TYR A 102 -9.08 12.88 4.39
N LEU A 103 -8.08 12.52 3.59
CA LEU A 103 -7.17 13.47 2.96
C LEU A 103 -7.13 13.28 1.44
N THR A 104 -6.76 12.09 0.98
CA THR A 104 -6.53 11.82 -0.44
C THR A 104 -7.56 10.85 -1.03
N THR A 105 -7.96 9.86 -0.24
CA THR A 105 -8.87 8.78 -0.63
C THR A 105 -9.97 8.63 0.43
N PRO A 106 -11.23 8.30 0.07
CA PRO A 106 -12.24 7.97 1.08
C PRO A 106 -11.88 6.67 1.84
N PRO A 107 -12.28 6.52 3.11
CA PRO A 107 -12.15 5.24 3.82
C PRO A 107 -13.02 4.17 3.17
N ILE A 108 -12.56 2.92 3.21
CA ILE A 108 -13.32 1.74 2.77
C ILE A 108 -14.19 1.30 3.94
N ARG A 109 -15.51 1.49 3.86
CA ARG A 109 -16.42 1.16 4.96
C ARG A 109 -16.62 -0.36 5.07
N PRO A 110 -17.16 -0.85 6.21
CA PRO A 110 -17.54 -2.26 6.36
C PRO A 110 -18.40 -2.76 5.19
N GLY A 111 -17.99 -3.89 4.60
CA GLY A 111 -18.66 -4.54 3.48
C GLY A 111 -18.44 -3.86 2.11
N GLU A 112 -17.70 -2.75 2.04
CA GLU A 112 -17.41 -2.07 0.78
C GLU A 112 -16.12 -2.58 0.14
N THR A 113 -16.02 -2.39 -1.18
CA THR A 113 -14.81 -2.63 -1.96
C THR A 113 -14.39 -1.34 -2.65
N LEU A 114 -13.13 -0.96 -2.51
CA LEU A 114 -12.53 0.15 -3.25
C LEU A 114 -11.59 -0.38 -4.32
N LYS A 115 -11.74 0.16 -5.54
CA LYS A 115 -10.84 -0.12 -6.66
C LYS A 115 -9.74 0.94 -6.71
N TYR A 116 -8.50 0.48 -6.69
CA TYR A 116 -7.32 1.28 -6.99
C TYR A 116 -6.85 0.94 -8.40
N GLU A 117 -6.56 1.96 -9.21
CA GLU A 117 -6.02 1.73 -10.55
C GLU A 117 -5.06 2.84 -10.98
N TYR A 118 -3.86 2.47 -11.41
CA TYR A 118 -2.84 3.43 -11.82
C TYR A 118 -1.73 2.76 -12.63
N PRO A 119 -1.05 3.51 -13.52
CA PRO A 119 0.12 3.01 -14.21
C PRO A 119 1.32 2.93 -13.26
N LEU A 120 2.14 1.89 -13.41
CA LEU A 120 3.39 1.75 -12.69
C LEU A 120 4.54 2.30 -13.53
N ILE A 121 5.05 3.46 -13.13
CA ILE A 121 6.09 4.20 -13.88
C ILE A 121 7.49 4.10 -13.23
N GLN A 122 7.64 3.20 -12.27
CA GLN A 122 8.86 3.01 -11.48
C GLN A 122 9.06 1.51 -11.20
N SER A 123 10.29 1.13 -10.86
CA SER A 123 10.65 -0.21 -10.43
C SER A 123 11.32 -0.20 -9.05
N GLY A 124 11.28 -1.33 -8.34
CA GLY A 124 11.88 -1.51 -7.02
C GLY A 124 11.02 -2.31 -6.05
N THR A 125 11.45 -2.34 -4.79
CA THR A 125 10.75 -2.99 -3.69
C THR A 125 10.07 -1.94 -2.82
N TYR A 126 8.77 -2.09 -2.64
CA TYR A 126 7.90 -1.20 -1.87
C TYR A 126 7.02 -2.04 -0.93
N TRP A 127 6.06 -1.39 -0.29
CA TRP A 127 5.12 -2.06 0.60
C TRP A 127 3.80 -1.32 0.59
N TYR A 128 2.75 -1.98 1.07
CA TYR A 128 1.45 -1.38 1.29
C TYR A 128 1.03 -1.63 2.72
N HIS A 129 0.29 -0.68 3.29
CA HIS A 129 -0.18 -0.78 4.67
C HIS A 129 -1.43 0.07 4.89
N SER A 130 -2.19 -0.24 5.93
CA SER A 130 -3.32 0.62 6.31
C SER A 130 -2.85 1.96 6.84
N HIS A 131 -3.51 3.02 6.39
CA HIS A 131 -3.36 4.37 6.92
C HIS A 131 -4.53 4.76 7.84
N THR A 132 -5.36 3.78 8.23
CA THR A 132 -6.46 3.94 9.18
C THR A 132 -5.98 3.59 10.59
N MET A 133 -5.98 4.58 11.48
CA MET A 133 -5.71 4.41 12.91
C MET A 133 -4.40 3.62 13.19
N LEU A 134 -4.50 2.47 13.88
CA LEU A 134 -3.36 1.61 14.23
C LEU A 134 -3.49 0.21 13.61
N GLN A 135 -4.14 0.12 12.44
CA GLN A 135 -4.41 -1.15 11.77
C GLN A 135 -3.14 -1.82 11.23
N GLU A 136 -2.15 -1.04 10.80
CA GLU A 136 -0.81 -1.54 10.42
C GLU A 136 -0.22 -2.44 11.53
N GLN A 137 -0.21 -1.95 12.79
CA GLN A 137 0.27 -2.71 13.95
C GLN A 137 -0.57 -3.96 14.25
N SER A 138 -1.79 -4.05 13.72
CA SER A 138 -2.67 -5.22 13.87
C SER A 138 -2.48 -6.25 12.75
N GLY A 139 -1.72 -5.93 11.70
CA GLY A 139 -1.39 -6.87 10.61
C GLY A 139 -1.72 -6.39 9.19
N VAL A 140 -2.30 -5.20 9.01
CA VAL A 140 -2.67 -4.72 7.67
C VAL A 140 -1.46 -4.11 6.96
N TYR A 141 -0.58 -4.96 6.45
CA TYR A 141 0.56 -4.60 5.60
C TYR A 141 1.03 -5.77 4.74
N GLY A 142 1.73 -5.48 3.65
CA GLY A 142 2.37 -6.47 2.77
C GLY A 142 3.39 -5.81 1.84
N SER A 143 4.06 -6.61 1.01
CA SER A 143 5.12 -6.12 0.12
C SER A 143 4.66 -5.90 -1.30
N ILE A 144 5.38 -5.04 -2.01
CA ILE A 144 5.22 -4.84 -3.45
C ILE A 144 6.59 -5.00 -4.10
N VAL A 145 6.65 -5.73 -5.21
CA VAL A 145 7.83 -5.81 -6.07
C VAL A 145 7.41 -5.37 -7.46
N ILE A 146 8.12 -4.38 -8.01
CA ILE A 146 7.94 -3.97 -9.40
C ILE A 146 9.25 -4.24 -10.13
N HIS A 147 9.27 -5.27 -10.96
CA HIS A 147 10.46 -5.63 -11.73
C HIS A 147 10.77 -4.54 -12.77
N PRO A 148 12.05 -4.16 -12.94
CA PRO A 148 12.42 -3.17 -13.95
C PRO A 148 12.13 -3.71 -15.35
N LYS A 149 11.77 -2.81 -16.27
CA LYS A 149 11.53 -3.18 -17.67
C LYS A 149 12.78 -3.79 -18.32
N GLU A 150 13.96 -3.32 -17.91
CA GLU A 150 15.25 -3.84 -18.32
C GLU A 150 16.02 -4.32 -17.07
N GLN A 151 16.33 -5.61 -17.01
CA GLN A 151 17.13 -6.18 -15.94
C GLN A 151 18.60 -5.78 -16.11
N THR A 152 19.18 -5.15 -15.08
CA THR A 152 20.56 -4.64 -15.11
C THR A 152 21.55 -5.51 -14.32
N LEU A 153 21.04 -6.46 -13.53
CA LEU A 153 21.83 -7.35 -12.68
C LEU A 153 21.35 -8.79 -12.83
N ASP A 154 22.29 -9.71 -12.98
CA ASP A 154 22.02 -11.15 -12.96
C ASP A 154 22.02 -11.65 -11.51
N TYR A 155 21.04 -12.51 -11.19
CA TYR A 155 20.93 -13.18 -9.90
C TYR A 155 20.25 -14.53 -10.07
N ASP A 156 20.66 -15.52 -9.26
CA ASP A 156 20.07 -16.86 -9.30
C ASP A 156 18.73 -16.93 -8.55
N HIS A 157 18.58 -16.11 -7.50
CA HIS A 157 17.44 -16.13 -6.59
C HIS A 157 17.06 -14.74 -6.11
N GLU A 158 15.77 -14.52 -5.96
CA GLU A 158 15.18 -13.31 -5.38
C GLU A 158 14.23 -13.72 -4.25
N GLN A 159 14.31 -13.01 -3.13
CA GLN A 159 13.46 -13.28 -1.97
C GLN A 159 13.08 -11.96 -1.30
N VAL A 160 11.78 -11.81 -1.01
CA VAL A 160 11.26 -10.69 -0.23
C VAL A 160 11.26 -11.07 1.25
N LEU A 161 11.77 -10.17 2.09
CA LEU A 161 11.75 -10.27 3.55
C LEU A 161 11.05 -9.04 4.14
N VAL A 162 9.98 -9.26 4.89
CA VAL A 162 9.32 -8.23 5.70
C VAL A 162 9.75 -8.38 7.15
N ILE A 163 10.26 -7.31 7.72
CA ILE A 163 10.66 -7.27 9.14
C ILE A 163 9.65 -6.41 9.88
N SER A 164 8.91 -7.03 10.80
CA SER A 164 7.93 -6.38 11.65
C SER A 164 8.09 -6.83 13.10
N ASP A 165 7.73 -5.97 14.05
CA ASP A 165 7.52 -6.40 15.42
C ASP A 165 6.07 -6.89 15.64
N TRP A 166 5.85 -7.56 16.77
CA TRP A 166 4.51 -7.99 17.16
C TRP A 166 4.33 -7.90 18.68
N THR A 167 3.13 -7.52 19.10
CA THR A 167 2.73 -7.52 20.50
C THR A 167 1.31 -8.06 20.64
N ASN A 168 1.09 -8.92 21.65
CA ASN A 168 -0.24 -9.41 21.99
C ASN A 168 -1.10 -8.35 22.72
N GLN A 169 -0.64 -7.09 22.82
CA GLN A 169 -1.38 -5.98 23.41
C GLN A 169 -2.17 -5.26 22.32
N LYS A 170 -3.39 -4.80 22.66
CA LYS A 170 -4.16 -3.92 21.78
C LYS A 170 -3.31 -2.67 21.42
N PRO A 171 -3.17 -2.29 20.13
CA PRO A 171 -2.33 -1.16 19.74
C PRO A 171 -2.66 0.14 20.48
N MET A 172 -3.94 0.40 20.75
CA MET A 172 -4.35 1.57 21.54
C MET A 172 -3.81 1.59 22.97
N ASN A 173 -3.62 0.43 23.61
CA ASN A 173 -2.98 0.34 24.92
C ASN A 173 -1.49 0.68 24.82
N VAL A 174 -0.84 0.25 23.73
CA VAL A 174 0.56 0.57 23.46
C VAL A 174 0.74 2.07 23.28
N LEU A 175 -0.03 2.66 22.37
CA LEU A 175 -0.01 4.09 22.13
C LEU A 175 -0.29 4.89 23.41
N ARG A 176 -1.27 4.47 24.22
CA ARG A 176 -1.60 5.13 25.49
C ARG A 176 -0.43 5.10 26.48
N ASN A 177 0.27 3.97 26.60
CA ASN A 177 1.41 3.87 27.50
C ASN A 177 2.58 4.74 27.01
N LEU A 178 2.87 4.69 25.70
CA LEU A 178 3.91 5.51 25.09
C LEU A 178 3.64 7.01 25.27
N LYS A 179 2.40 7.47 25.00
CA LYS A 179 2.01 8.88 25.17
C LYS A 179 2.08 9.37 26.63
N ARG A 180 1.92 8.47 27.61
CA ARG A 180 2.03 8.84 29.04
C ARG A 180 3.49 8.95 29.51
N GLY A 181 4.46 8.50 28.73
CA GLY A 181 5.87 8.47 29.13
C GLY A 181 6.12 7.67 30.40
N ASN A 182 5.25 6.70 30.71
CA ASN A 182 5.38 5.93 31.94
C ASN A 182 6.39 4.79 31.78
N GLU A 183 6.99 4.36 32.88
CA GLU A 183 7.97 3.26 32.89
C GLU A 183 7.32 1.88 32.68
N TRP A 184 6.04 1.80 32.28
CA TRP A 184 5.28 0.55 32.24
C TRP A 184 6.02 -0.57 31.50
N TYR A 185 6.58 -0.26 30.33
CA TYR A 185 7.32 -1.26 29.56
C TYR A 185 8.67 -1.62 30.19
N GLY A 186 9.34 -0.67 30.83
CA GLY A 186 10.58 -0.92 31.57
C GLY A 186 10.32 -1.80 32.81
N ILE A 187 9.28 -1.50 33.57
CA ILE A 187 8.84 -2.29 34.72
C ILE A 187 8.45 -3.70 34.27
N LYS A 188 7.67 -3.82 33.18
CA LYS A 188 7.26 -5.12 32.62
C LYS A 188 8.45 -5.96 32.15
N LYS A 189 9.49 -5.34 31.58
CA LYS A 189 10.73 -6.00 31.16
C LYS A 189 11.73 -6.24 32.32
N GLY A 190 11.45 -5.71 33.51
CA GLY A 190 12.37 -5.73 34.64
C GLY A 190 13.59 -4.82 34.49
N THR A 191 13.58 -3.89 33.53
CA THR A 191 14.66 -2.91 33.30
C THR A 191 14.45 -1.61 34.05
N SER A 192 13.26 -1.39 34.63
CA SER A 192 12.94 -0.25 35.49
C SER A 192 12.40 -0.73 36.84
N THR A 193 12.84 -0.11 37.92
CA THR A 193 12.38 -0.47 39.27
C THR A 193 11.16 0.36 39.63
N PRO A 194 9.98 -0.25 39.88
CA PRO A 194 8.79 0.53 40.23
C PRO A 194 8.99 1.27 41.56
N LEU A 195 8.41 2.48 41.66
CA LEU A 195 8.51 3.33 42.85
C LEU A 195 8.13 2.59 44.15
N SER A 196 7.13 1.71 44.11
CA SER A 196 6.74 0.89 45.25
C SER A 196 7.86 -0.02 45.76
N MET A 197 8.67 -0.58 44.86
CA MET A 197 9.84 -1.40 45.21
C MET A 197 10.98 -0.52 45.74
N VAL A 198 11.18 0.68 45.18
CA VAL A 198 12.15 1.66 45.71
C VAL A 198 11.80 2.05 47.14
N ILE A 199 10.53 2.37 47.41
CA ILE A 199 10.02 2.68 48.75
C ILE A 199 10.20 1.49 49.70
N ALA A 200 9.79 0.28 49.29
CA ALA A 200 9.93 -0.93 50.11
C ALA A 200 11.39 -1.25 50.48
N ARG A 201 12.36 -0.83 49.64
CA ARG A 201 13.80 -1.00 49.87
C ARG A 201 14.44 0.20 50.61
N GLY A 202 13.66 1.18 51.07
CA GLY A 202 14.16 2.37 51.74
C GLY A 202 14.91 3.34 50.83
N GLY A 203 14.83 3.18 49.51
CA GLY A 203 15.59 3.96 48.52
C GLY A 203 14.93 5.28 48.10
N PHE A 204 13.77 5.65 48.67
CA PHE A 204 13.00 6.81 48.22
C PHE A 204 13.78 8.13 48.31
N GLY A 205 14.66 8.29 49.31
CA GLY A 205 15.49 9.49 49.46
C GLY A 205 16.44 9.73 48.28
N ALA A 206 16.88 8.68 47.58
CA ALA A 206 17.74 8.81 46.41
C ALA A 206 16.99 9.36 45.17
N GLN A 207 15.66 9.31 45.16
CA GLN A 207 14.81 9.87 44.10
C GLN A 207 14.36 11.32 44.35
N LEU A 208 14.73 11.91 45.49
CA LEU A 208 14.40 13.31 45.81
C LEU A 208 15.60 14.25 45.64
N ASN A 209 16.80 13.70 45.40
CA ASN A 209 18.04 14.45 45.23
C ASN A 209 18.35 14.69 43.74
N PHE A 210 17.47 15.39 43.04
CA PHE A 210 17.69 15.89 41.68
C PHE A 210 17.52 17.41 41.64
#